data_AF-A0A7Z9UCQ5-F1
#
_entry.id   AF-A0A7Z9UCQ5-F1
#
_cell.length_a   1.000
_cell.length_b   1.000
_cell.length_c   1.000
_cell.angle_alpha   90.00
_cell.angle_beta   90.00
_cell.angle_gamma   90.00
#
_symmetry.space_group_name_H-M   'P 1'
#
loop_
_entity.id
_entity.type
_entity.pdbx_description
1 polymer ?
#
loop_
_entity_poly.entity_id
_entity_poly.type
_entity_poly.pdbx_seq_one_letter_code
_entity_poly.pdbx_strand_id
1 'polypeptide(L)'
;MSLPAWGQEMVASEINEADLLKTKLKRLVVGNQGAILKVWKADGDAEPAYYRGLDDRDTAPYSKEDQEALTASLEMTREELEKAAIEVMDGYDTLPKKNAIAFLGMIYSIADDSPLEPSDEVDARVKAFLLTRLKEDTSVIMRRQACLALAVCDKADDEVIEAVLNFYSSSENLWETFPVQQFFEYHSNEIKSNAAFPQIRERAAAVNSLYTNNILNYLDQ
;
A
#
# COMPACT_ATOMS: atom_id res chain seq x y z
N MET A 1 19.03 50.12 6.97
CA MET A 1 19.90 49.39 6.03
C MET A 1 19.12 48.18 5.55
N SER A 2 18.64 48.22 4.30
CA SER A 2 17.95 47.08 3.69
C SER A 2 19.01 46.08 3.24
N LEU A 3 18.82 44.79 3.51
CA LEU A 3 19.69 43.74 3.01
C LEU A 3 19.65 43.72 1.47
N PRO A 4 20.75 43.34 0.79
CA PRO A 4 20.77 43.24 -0.68
C PRO A 4 19.85 42.12 -1.16
N ALA A 5 19.27 42.26 -2.36
CA ALA A 5 18.35 41.29 -2.97
C ALA A 5 18.92 39.86 -3.05
N TRP A 6 20.24 39.71 -3.14
CA TRP A 6 20.91 38.41 -3.19
C TRP A 6 20.92 37.67 -1.84
N GLY A 7 20.57 38.35 -0.75
CA GLY A 7 20.36 37.75 0.57
C GLY A 7 18.97 37.16 0.78
N GLN A 8 18.01 37.44 -0.11
CA GLN A 8 16.67 36.82 -0.10
C GLN A 8 16.54 35.65 -1.07
N GLU A 9 17.31 35.63 -2.16
CA GLU A 9 17.37 34.49 -3.10
C GLU A 9 18.14 33.28 -2.55
N MET A 10 18.98 33.45 -1.53
CA MET A 10 19.81 32.38 -0.95
C MET A 10 19.12 31.52 0.13
N VAL A 11 17.85 31.79 0.47
CA VAL A 11 17.11 31.02 1.52
C VAL A 11 16.17 29.96 0.94
N ALA A 12 15.96 29.96 -0.39
CA ALA A 12 15.36 28.82 -1.08
C ALA A 12 16.48 27.82 -1.42
N SER A 13 17.11 27.24 -0.40
CA SER A 13 17.99 26.08 -0.58
C SER A 13 17.23 25.01 -1.33
N GLU A 14 17.81 24.47 -2.41
CA GLU A 14 17.32 23.29 -3.13
C GLU A 14 16.82 22.24 -2.13
N ILE A 15 15.51 22.16 -1.93
CA ILE A 15 14.92 21.04 -1.21
C ILE A 15 15.15 19.86 -2.14
N ASN A 16 16.03 18.95 -1.74
CA ASN A 16 16.28 17.72 -2.50
C ASN A 16 14.94 16.99 -2.70
N GLU A 17 14.68 16.46 -3.90
CA GLU A 17 13.45 15.73 -4.24
C GLU A 17 13.15 14.62 -3.21
N ALA A 18 14.19 13.95 -2.70
CA ALA A 18 14.07 12.96 -1.63
C ALA A 18 13.50 13.53 -0.31
N ASP A 19 13.86 14.76 0.05
CA ASP A 19 13.34 15.44 1.25
C ASP A 19 11.89 15.90 1.06
N LEU A 20 11.52 16.30 -0.16
CA LEU A 20 10.14 16.62 -0.50
C LEU A 20 9.25 15.37 -0.41
N LEU A 21 9.69 14.25 -1.00
CA LEU A 21 8.98 12.98 -0.94
C LEU A 21 8.85 12.47 0.49
N LYS A 22 9.92 12.54 1.28
CA LYS A 22 9.88 12.21 2.72
C LYS A 22 8.88 13.06 3.48
N THR A 23 8.76 14.35 3.13
CA THR A 23 7.77 15.26 3.71
C THR A 23 6.36 14.88 3.30
N LYS A 24 6.13 14.54 2.01
CA LYS A 24 4.84 14.04 1.52
C LYS A 24 4.42 12.74 2.22
N LEU A 25 5.31 11.76 2.35
CA LEU A 25 5.02 10.51 3.07
C LEU A 25 4.70 10.72 4.55
N LYS A 26 5.34 11.68 5.22
CA LYS A 26 5.06 12.03 6.63
C LYS A 26 3.67 12.64 6.83
N ARG A 27 3.05 13.18 5.78
CA ARG A 27 1.67 13.70 5.82
C ARG A 27 0.63 12.57 5.86
N LEU A 28 1.02 11.34 5.51
CA LEU A 28 0.12 10.18 5.47
C LEU A 28 -0.13 9.63 6.89
N VAL A 29 -1.40 9.40 7.21
CA VAL A 29 -1.80 8.59 8.36
C VAL A 29 -2.22 7.22 7.84
N VAL A 30 -1.40 6.21 8.10
CA VAL A 30 -1.66 4.83 7.69
C VAL A 30 -2.45 4.13 8.78
N GLY A 31 -3.60 3.60 8.40
CA GLY A 31 -4.46 2.77 9.23
C GLY A 31 -3.81 1.47 9.70
N ASN A 32 -4.54 0.75 10.53
CA ASN A 32 -4.28 -0.62 10.92
C ASN A 32 -4.67 -1.66 9.85
N GLN A 33 -5.66 -1.37 8.99
CA GLN A 33 -6.05 -2.17 7.82
C GLN A 33 -5.22 -1.81 6.57
N GLY A 34 -4.18 -0.99 6.74
CA GLY A 34 -3.14 -0.73 5.74
C GLY A 34 -3.44 0.36 4.74
N ALA A 35 -4.70 0.81 4.67
CA ALA A 35 -5.09 1.97 3.89
C ALA A 35 -4.56 3.28 4.49
N ILE A 36 -4.37 4.28 3.64
CA ILE A 36 -4.13 5.67 4.03
C ILE A 36 -5.49 6.26 4.38
N LEU A 37 -5.65 6.66 5.64
CA LEU A 37 -6.91 7.20 6.14
C LEU A 37 -7.02 8.70 5.99
N LYS A 38 -5.86 9.36 6.10
CA LYS A 38 -5.77 10.81 6.20
C LYS A 38 -4.50 11.29 5.54
N VAL A 39 -4.60 12.43 4.86
CA VAL A 39 -3.45 13.22 4.42
C VAL A 39 -3.54 14.58 5.09
N TRP A 40 -2.52 14.94 5.85
CA TRP A 40 -2.40 16.29 6.41
C TRP A 40 -2.04 17.30 5.33
N LYS A 41 -2.50 18.55 5.48
CA LYS A 41 -2.06 19.64 4.60
C LYS A 41 -0.57 19.93 4.81
N ALA A 42 0.08 20.46 3.78
CA ALA A 42 1.51 20.79 3.83
C ALA A 42 1.81 21.96 4.79
N ASP A 43 0.86 22.87 4.98
CA ASP A 43 0.96 24.04 5.85
C ASP A 43 0.76 23.74 7.35
N GLY A 44 0.42 22.49 7.70
CA GLY A 44 0.24 22.05 9.08
C GLY A 44 -1.08 22.48 9.72
N ASP A 45 -2.09 22.84 8.93
CA ASP A 45 -3.43 23.15 9.41
C ASP A 45 -4.08 21.98 10.20
N ALA A 46 -5.01 22.30 11.09
CA ALA A 46 -5.69 21.34 11.96
C ALA A 46 -6.65 20.41 11.19
N GLU A 47 -7.12 20.83 10.02
CA GLU A 47 -8.01 20.03 9.17
C GLU A 47 -7.22 19.26 8.09
N PRO A 48 -7.56 17.99 7.81
CA PRO A 48 -6.95 17.23 6.72
C PRO A 48 -7.16 17.83 5.34
N ALA A 49 -6.24 17.52 4.41
CA ALA A 49 -6.48 17.61 2.97
C ALA A 49 -7.38 16.49 2.46
N TYR A 50 -7.22 15.28 3.03
CA TYR A 50 -8.00 14.09 2.72
C TYR A 50 -8.33 13.33 3.99
N TYR A 51 -9.55 12.81 4.09
CA TYR A 51 -9.97 11.90 5.16
C TYR A 51 -11.10 11.00 4.67
N ARG A 52 -10.91 9.68 4.78
CA ARG A 52 -11.90 8.67 4.32
C ARG A 52 -12.65 7.95 5.44
N GLY A 53 -12.58 8.48 6.66
CA GLY A 53 -13.31 7.93 7.81
C GLY A 53 -12.53 6.88 8.59
N LEU A 54 -13.27 5.94 9.20
CA LEU A 54 -12.72 4.87 10.02
C LEU A 54 -12.05 3.81 9.14
N ASP A 55 -11.02 3.20 9.71
CA ASP A 55 -10.25 2.14 9.11
C ASP A 55 -10.87 0.77 9.42
N ASP A 56 -11.85 0.41 8.61
CA ASP A 56 -12.57 -0.85 8.70
C ASP A 56 -12.21 -1.75 7.51
N ARG A 57 -12.52 -3.05 7.61
CA ARG A 57 -12.31 -4.00 6.52
C ARG A 57 -13.16 -3.62 5.31
N ASP A 58 -14.35 -3.08 5.51
CA ASP A 58 -15.23 -2.71 4.39
C ASP A 58 -14.76 -1.43 3.69
N THR A 59 -13.95 -0.60 4.38
CA THR A 59 -13.47 0.69 3.86
C THR A 59 -11.99 0.70 3.50
N ALA A 60 -11.25 -0.39 3.77
CA ALA A 60 -9.83 -0.47 3.48
C ALA A 60 -9.52 -0.42 1.96
N PRO A 61 -10.20 -1.20 1.09
CA PRO A 61 -10.02 -1.06 -0.36
C PRO A 61 -10.32 0.36 -0.83
N TYR A 62 -9.50 0.91 -1.72
CA TYR A 62 -9.71 2.27 -2.23
C TYR A 62 -10.76 2.25 -3.34
N SER A 63 -11.67 3.23 -3.31
CA SER A 63 -12.45 3.57 -4.50
C SER A 63 -11.60 4.40 -5.47
N LYS A 64 -12.04 4.51 -6.73
CA LYS A 64 -11.43 5.42 -7.71
C LYS A 64 -11.42 6.87 -7.21
N GLU A 65 -12.49 7.30 -6.55
CA GLU A 65 -12.59 8.64 -5.93
C GLU A 65 -11.58 8.82 -4.80
N ASP A 66 -11.35 7.80 -3.98
CA ASP A 66 -10.31 7.83 -2.94
C ASP A 66 -8.90 8.01 -3.52
N GLN A 67 -8.58 7.26 -4.58
CA GLN A 67 -7.27 7.32 -5.26
C GLN A 67 -7.04 8.71 -5.88
N GLU A 68 -8.04 9.25 -6.57
CA GLU A 68 -8.00 10.59 -7.16
C GLU A 68 -7.86 11.68 -6.10
N ALA A 69 -8.68 11.64 -5.04
CA ALA A 69 -8.65 12.64 -3.98
C ALA A 69 -7.33 12.60 -3.17
N LEU A 70 -6.80 11.40 -2.90
CA LEU A 70 -5.54 11.23 -2.19
C LEU A 70 -4.37 11.73 -3.03
N THR A 71 -4.33 11.39 -4.31
CA THR A 71 -3.29 11.84 -5.25
C THR A 71 -3.31 13.37 -5.40
N ALA A 72 -4.50 13.96 -5.58
CA ALA A 72 -4.67 15.41 -5.61
C ALA A 72 -4.24 16.07 -4.28
N SER A 73 -4.54 15.46 -3.14
CA SER A 73 -4.13 15.96 -1.82
C SER A 73 -2.62 15.90 -1.60
N LEU A 74 -1.93 14.99 -2.28
CA LEU A 74 -0.46 14.96 -2.33
C LEU A 74 0.12 15.93 -3.35
N GLU A 75 -0.71 16.66 -4.10
CA GLU A 75 -0.30 17.61 -5.14
C GLU A 75 0.61 16.92 -6.15
N MET A 76 0.15 15.80 -6.69
CA MET A 76 0.87 14.99 -7.67
C MET A 76 0.01 14.80 -8.92
N THR A 77 0.62 14.90 -10.10
CA THR A 77 0.07 14.31 -11.34
C THR A 77 0.33 12.80 -11.37
N ARG A 78 -0.21 12.12 -12.39
CA ARG A 78 0.06 10.70 -12.65
C ARG A 78 1.55 10.43 -12.88
N GLU A 79 2.23 11.27 -13.66
CA GLU A 79 3.67 11.15 -13.93
C GLU A 79 4.51 11.39 -12.67
N GLU A 80 4.12 12.35 -11.83
CA GLU A 80 4.79 12.60 -10.55
C GLU A 80 4.55 11.46 -9.56
N LEU A 81 3.38 10.81 -9.60
CA LEU A 81 3.06 9.63 -8.80
C LEU A 81 3.96 8.43 -9.18
N GLU A 82 4.15 8.16 -10.48
CA GLU A 82 5.06 7.13 -10.96
C GLU A 82 6.52 7.40 -10.54
N LYS A 83 7.00 8.63 -10.75
CA LYS A 83 8.34 9.05 -10.33
C LYS A 83 8.51 8.85 -8.82
N ALA A 84 7.51 9.26 -8.03
CA ALA A 84 7.53 9.07 -6.59
C ALA A 84 7.56 7.59 -6.20
N ALA A 85 6.84 6.71 -6.89
CA ALA A 85 6.88 5.26 -6.61
C ALA A 85 8.31 4.70 -6.73
N ILE A 86 9.00 5.06 -7.82
CA ILE A 86 10.39 4.68 -8.08
C ILE A 86 11.30 5.19 -6.96
N GLU A 87 11.21 6.47 -6.63
CA GLU A 87 12.02 7.10 -5.57
C GLU A 87 11.74 6.51 -4.19
N VAL A 88 10.48 6.14 -3.89
CA VAL A 88 10.13 5.46 -2.64
C VAL A 88 10.80 4.10 -2.56
N MET A 89 10.79 3.32 -3.64
CA MET A 89 11.43 2.00 -3.67
C MET A 89 12.96 2.12 -3.54
N ASP A 90 13.57 3.04 -4.30
CA ASP A 90 15.03 3.21 -4.34
C ASP A 90 15.57 3.83 -3.03
N GLY A 91 14.81 4.74 -2.40
CA GLY A 91 15.16 5.44 -1.18
C GLY A 91 14.62 4.82 0.12
N TYR A 92 13.96 3.66 0.04
CA TYR A 92 13.13 3.06 1.10
C TYR A 92 13.75 3.08 2.49
N ASP A 93 15.04 2.76 2.62
CA ASP A 93 15.70 2.64 3.91
C ASP A 93 15.84 3.95 4.69
N THR A 94 15.67 5.09 4.01
CA THR A 94 15.75 6.43 4.63
C THR A 94 14.39 7.09 4.87
N LEU A 95 13.32 6.43 4.40
CA LEU A 95 11.96 6.90 4.40
C LEU A 95 11.15 6.33 5.58
N PRO A 96 10.02 6.94 5.95
CA PRO A 96 9.08 6.33 6.90
C PRO A 96 8.50 5.04 6.32
N LYS A 97 9.14 3.90 6.62
CA LYS A 97 8.92 2.60 5.97
C LYS A 97 7.46 2.14 5.90
N LYS A 98 6.68 2.30 6.98
CA LYS A 98 5.24 1.95 6.98
C LYS A 98 4.47 2.78 5.94
N ASN A 99 4.71 4.10 5.92
CA ASN A 99 4.08 5.04 4.99
C ASN A 99 4.53 4.79 3.55
N ALA A 100 5.79 4.46 3.33
CA ALA A 100 6.31 4.06 2.02
C ALA A 100 5.57 2.83 1.47
N ILE A 101 5.46 1.75 2.25
CA ILE A 101 4.73 0.55 1.82
C ILE A 101 3.25 0.86 1.58
N ALA A 102 2.60 1.63 2.45
CA ALA A 102 1.19 2.00 2.28
C ALA A 102 0.95 2.86 1.04
N PHE A 103 1.86 3.79 0.73
CA PHE A 103 1.81 4.59 -0.48
C PHE A 103 1.97 3.74 -1.74
N LEU A 104 2.95 2.82 -1.75
CA LEU A 104 3.11 1.87 -2.84
C LEU A 104 1.90 0.94 -3.00
N GLY A 105 1.29 0.51 -1.88
CA GLY A 105 0.03 -0.25 -1.90
C GLY A 105 -1.15 0.54 -2.46
N MET A 106 -1.22 1.84 -2.20
CA MET A 106 -2.22 2.71 -2.81
C MET A 106 -2.03 2.77 -4.33
N ILE A 107 -0.80 2.95 -4.81
CA ILE A 107 -0.49 2.94 -6.24
C ILE A 107 -0.85 1.58 -6.88
N TYR A 108 -0.48 0.48 -6.23
CA TYR A 108 -0.78 -0.88 -6.71
C TYR A 108 -2.27 -1.26 -6.64
N SER A 109 -3.10 -0.43 -5.99
CA SER A 109 -4.55 -0.60 -5.99
C SER A 109 -5.25 0.12 -7.13
N ILE A 110 -4.53 0.94 -7.90
CA ILE A 110 -5.10 1.73 -8.98
C ILE A 110 -5.47 0.78 -10.13
N ALA A 111 -6.75 0.79 -10.52
CA ALA A 111 -7.26 -0.07 -11.58
C ALA A 111 -6.75 0.32 -12.98
N ASP A 112 -6.68 -0.68 -13.87
CA ASP A 112 -6.20 -0.57 -15.27
C ASP A 112 -6.98 0.44 -16.15
N ASP A 113 -8.12 0.96 -15.68
CA ASP A 113 -8.94 1.96 -16.41
C ASP A 113 -8.90 3.36 -15.78
N SER A 114 -8.00 3.54 -14.81
CA SER A 114 -7.86 4.77 -14.07
C SER A 114 -7.02 5.79 -14.85
N PRO A 115 -7.38 7.10 -14.81
CA PRO A 115 -6.47 8.14 -15.31
C PRO A 115 -5.16 8.23 -14.51
N LEU A 116 -5.08 7.56 -13.36
CA LEU A 116 -3.88 7.46 -12.52
C LEU A 116 -3.12 6.14 -12.70
N GLU A 117 -3.57 5.25 -13.59
CA GLU A 117 -2.95 3.94 -13.83
C GLU A 117 -1.43 4.10 -14.08
N PRO A 118 -0.57 3.45 -13.28
CA PRO A 118 0.86 3.45 -13.54
C PRO A 118 1.20 2.64 -14.79
N SER A 119 2.32 2.93 -15.44
CA SER A 119 2.84 2.09 -16.52
C SER A 119 3.13 0.67 -16.02
N ASP A 120 2.97 -0.33 -16.90
CA ASP A 120 3.25 -1.75 -16.61
C ASP A 120 4.61 -1.98 -15.95
N GLU A 121 5.63 -1.20 -16.33
CA GLU A 121 6.97 -1.28 -15.74
C GLU A 121 6.96 -0.84 -14.26
N VAL A 122 6.31 0.28 -13.95
CA VAL A 122 6.20 0.78 -12.58
C VAL A 122 5.32 -0.16 -11.76
N ASP A 123 4.18 -0.60 -12.29
CA ASP A 123 3.30 -1.56 -11.61
C ASP A 123 4.03 -2.85 -11.23
N ALA A 124 4.73 -3.45 -12.19
CA ALA A 124 5.53 -4.66 -11.95
C ALA A 124 6.64 -4.45 -10.91
N ARG A 125 7.30 -3.28 -10.91
CA ARG A 125 8.31 -2.94 -9.89
C ARG A 125 7.69 -2.79 -8.50
N VAL A 126 6.53 -2.13 -8.41
CA VAL A 126 5.80 -1.97 -7.15
C VAL A 126 5.38 -3.33 -6.60
N LYS A 127 4.78 -4.19 -7.43
CA LYS A 127 4.43 -5.56 -7.07
C LYS A 127 5.63 -6.32 -6.54
N ALA A 128 6.73 -6.35 -7.29
CA ALA A 128 7.96 -7.05 -6.90
C ALA A 128 8.53 -6.53 -5.57
N PHE A 129 8.48 -5.21 -5.34
CA PHE A 129 8.89 -4.61 -4.08
C PHE A 129 8.02 -5.08 -2.90
N LEU A 130 6.69 -5.04 -3.05
CA LEU A 130 5.75 -5.47 -2.01
C LEU A 130 5.91 -6.96 -1.67
N LEU A 131 6.04 -7.81 -2.69
CA LEU A 131 6.30 -9.25 -2.51
C LEU A 131 7.63 -9.50 -1.79
N THR A 132 8.68 -8.75 -2.13
CA THR A 132 9.97 -8.83 -1.45
C THR A 132 9.86 -8.40 0.02
N ARG A 133 9.13 -7.32 0.32
CA ARG A 133 8.90 -6.89 1.71
C ARG A 133 8.09 -7.92 2.50
N LEU A 134 7.07 -8.54 1.90
CA LEU A 134 6.30 -9.59 2.56
C LEU A 134 7.17 -10.79 2.92
N LYS A 135 8.02 -11.24 1.99
CA LYS A 135 8.82 -12.46 2.12
C LYS A 135 10.07 -12.28 2.98
N GLU A 136 10.77 -11.15 2.85
CA GLU A 136 12.16 -11.03 3.30
C GLU A 136 12.36 -9.98 4.41
N ASP A 137 11.41 -9.07 4.66
CA ASP A 137 11.60 -8.04 5.67
C ASP A 137 11.67 -8.65 7.07
N THR A 138 12.66 -8.26 7.86
CA THR A 138 12.84 -8.78 9.23
C THR A 138 11.81 -8.21 10.20
N SER A 139 11.21 -7.06 9.89
CA SER A 139 10.19 -6.42 10.70
C SER A 139 8.81 -7.02 10.46
N VAL A 140 8.24 -7.60 11.52
CA VAL A 140 6.83 -8.07 11.59
C VAL A 140 5.85 -6.96 11.14
N ILE A 141 6.15 -5.71 11.50
CA ILE A 141 5.30 -4.55 11.15
C ILE A 141 5.34 -4.29 9.63
N MET A 142 6.52 -4.41 9.01
CA MET A 142 6.66 -4.14 7.57
C MET A 142 6.09 -5.29 6.74
N ARG A 143 6.31 -6.55 7.13
CA ARG A 143 5.66 -7.70 6.50
C ARG A 143 4.14 -7.60 6.57
N ARG A 144 3.59 -7.27 7.75
CA ARG A 144 2.15 -7.02 7.91
C ARG A 144 1.66 -5.93 6.96
N GLN A 145 2.36 -4.79 6.92
CA GLN A 145 1.98 -3.67 6.06
C GLN A 145 2.05 -4.03 4.56
N ALA A 146 3.03 -4.85 4.15
CA ALA A 146 3.12 -5.36 2.78
C ALA A 146 1.96 -6.32 2.46
N CYS A 147 1.60 -7.22 3.40
CA CYS A 147 0.45 -8.09 3.23
C CYS A 147 -0.87 -7.30 3.11
N LEU A 148 -1.03 -6.20 3.86
CA LEU A 148 -2.18 -5.31 3.74
C LEU A 148 -2.20 -4.57 2.40
N ALA A 149 -1.05 -4.09 1.93
CA ALA A 149 -0.92 -3.44 0.62
C ALA A 149 -1.31 -4.40 -0.52
N LEU A 150 -0.90 -5.67 -0.44
CA LEU A 150 -1.30 -6.71 -1.38
C LEU A 150 -2.77 -7.12 -1.21
N ALA A 151 -3.34 -7.05 -0.01
CA ALA A 151 -4.77 -7.29 0.21
C ALA A 151 -5.63 -6.28 -0.56
N VAL A 152 -5.28 -5.00 -0.53
CA VAL A 152 -6.08 -3.93 -1.16
C VAL A 152 -5.72 -3.66 -2.63
N CYS A 153 -4.92 -4.51 -3.28
CA CYS A 153 -4.64 -4.38 -4.72
C CYS A 153 -5.92 -4.51 -5.57
N ASP A 154 -5.90 -4.02 -6.81
CA ASP A 154 -7.07 -4.10 -7.70
C ASP A 154 -7.41 -5.56 -8.03
N LYS A 155 -6.41 -6.34 -8.45
CA LYS A 155 -6.55 -7.75 -8.81
C LYS A 155 -5.37 -8.57 -8.29
N ALA A 156 -5.67 -9.69 -7.64
CA ALA A 156 -4.66 -10.65 -7.23
C ALA A 156 -4.36 -11.67 -8.35
N ASP A 157 -3.13 -11.64 -8.86
CA ASP A 157 -2.61 -12.67 -9.78
C ASP A 157 -2.05 -13.91 -9.03
N ASP A 158 -1.66 -14.94 -9.78
CA ASP A 158 -1.12 -16.19 -9.24
C ASP A 158 0.11 -15.97 -8.34
N GLU A 159 0.95 -14.98 -8.66
CA GLU A 159 2.17 -14.68 -7.91
C GLU A 159 1.84 -14.08 -6.55
N VAL A 160 0.90 -13.13 -6.51
CA VAL A 160 0.42 -12.53 -5.26
C VAL A 160 -0.28 -13.57 -4.39
N ILE A 161 -1.17 -14.39 -4.96
CA ILE A 161 -1.88 -15.46 -4.24
C ILE A 161 -0.88 -16.43 -3.61
N GLU A 162 0.12 -16.88 -4.37
CA GLU A 162 1.16 -17.79 -3.89
C GLU A 162 1.98 -17.16 -2.75
N ALA A 163 2.36 -15.89 -2.89
CA ALA A 163 3.12 -15.19 -1.86
C ALA A 163 2.33 -15.03 -0.55
N VAL A 164 1.03 -14.71 -0.62
CA VAL A 164 0.17 -14.60 0.56
C VAL A 164 -0.03 -15.95 1.25
N LEU A 165 -0.21 -17.04 0.49
CA LEU A 165 -0.28 -18.41 1.04
C LEU A 165 1.03 -18.84 1.71
N ASN A 166 2.17 -18.54 1.09
CA ASN A 166 3.48 -18.81 1.68
C ASN A 166 3.68 -18.03 2.97
N PHE A 167 3.31 -16.75 2.98
CA PHE A 167 3.34 -15.94 4.18
C PHE A 167 2.45 -16.54 5.28
N TYR A 168 1.21 -16.91 4.96
CA TYR A 168 0.26 -17.48 5.90
C TYR A 168 0.73 -18.80 6.53
N SER A 169 1.33 -19.68 5.73
CA SER A 169 1.86 -20.96 6.21
C SER A 169 3.18 -20.83 6.97
N SER A 170 3.91 -19.73 6.78
CA SER A 170 5.24 -19.51 7.39
C SER A 170 5.22 -18.83 8.76
N SER A 171 4.09 -18.23 9.16
CA SER A 171 4.00 -17.47 10.42
C SER A 171 2.78 -17.86 11.27
N GLU A 172 3.04 -18.13 12.55
CA GLU A 172 2.00 -18.33 13.56
C GLU A 172 1.58 -17.02 14.26
N ASN A 173 2.20 -15.89 13.92
CA ASN A 173 1.89 -14.61 14.55
C ASN A 173 0.59 -14.03 13.98
N LEU A 174 -0.48 -14.19 14.76
CA LEU A 174 -1.84 -13.76 14.38
C LEU A 174 -1.93 -12.26 14.06
N TRP A 175 -1.13 -11.41 14.71
CA TRP A 175 -1.17 -9.98 14.41
C TRP A 175 -0.66 -9.68 13.00
N GLU A 176 0.41 -10.35 12.55
CA GLU A 176 0.95 -10.12 11.22
C GLU A 176 0.20 -10.88 10.12
N THR A 177 -0.41 -12.03 10.45
CA THR A 177 -1.17 -12.85 9.49
C THR A 177 -2.65 -12.47 9.39
N PHE A 178 -3.17 -11.61 10.27
CA PHE A 178 -4.51 -11.05 10.13
C PHE A 178 -4.87 -10.56 8.71
N PRO A 179 -4.01 -9.88 7.93
CA PRO A 179 -4.34 -9.37 6.60
C PRO A 179 -4.64 -10.46 5.59
N VAL A 180 -4.18 -11.69 5.83
CA VAL A 180 -4.42 -12.83 4.92
C VAL A 180 -5.92 -13.06 4.76
N GLN A 181 -6.70 -12.94 5.83
CA GLN A 181 -8.15 -13.12 5.73
C GLN A 181 -8.83 -12.00 4.92
N GLN A 182 -8.28 -10.77 4.96
CA GLN A 182 -8.77 -9.66 4.15
C GLN A 182 -8.44 -9.90 2.68
N PHE A 183 -7.23 -10.37 2.39
CA PHE A 183 -6.86 -10.75 1.03
C PHE A 183 -7.84 -11.79 0.46
N PHE A 184 -8.14 -12.85 1.20
CA PHE A 184 -9.10 -13.86 0.76
C PHE A 184 -10.55 -13.36 0.69
N GLU A 185 -10.94 -12.41 1.54
CA GLU A 185 -12.25 -11.77 1.46
C GLU A 185 -12.39 -10.96 0.17
N TYR A 186 -11.45 -10.05 -0.09
CA TYR A 186 -11.51 -9.12 -1.21
C TYR A 186 -11.33 -9.82 -2.56
N HIS A 187 -10.46 -10.83 -2.63
CA HIS A 187 -10.12 -11.53 -3.88
C HIS A 187 -10.80 -12.89 -4.02
N SER A 188 -11.87 -13.16 -3.26
CA SER A 188 -12.52 -14.47 -3.24
C SER A 188 -13.03 -14.90 -4.63
N ASN A 189 -13.55 -13.96 -5.44
CA ASN A 189 -14.11 -14.28 -6.75
C ASN A 189 -13.02 -14.66 -7.76
N GLU A 190 -11.91 -13.93 -7.76
CA GLU A 190 -10.72 -14.16 -8.57
C GLU A 190 -10.10 -15.51 -8.20
N ILE A 191 -9.93 -15.76 -6.89
CA ILE A 191 -9.35 -17.00 -6.37
C ILE A 191 -10.23 -18.21 -6.71
N LYS A 192 -11.56 -18.10 -6.57
CA LYS A 192 -12.50 -19.19 -6.93
C LYS A 192 -12.51 -19.49 -8.43
N SER A 193 -12.23 -18.49 -9.26
CA SER A 193 -12.16 -18.63 -10.71
C SER A 193 -10.79 -19.15 -11.19
N ASN A 194 -9.79 -19.23 -10.29
CA ASN A 194 -8.45 -19.68 -10.59
C ASN A 194 -8.41 -21.19 -10.89
N ALA A 195 -7.64 -21.60 -11.90
CA ALA A 195 -7.48 -23.01 -12.24
C ALA A 195 -6.86 -23.86 -11.11
N ALA A 196 -6.05 -23.25 -10.25
CA ALA A 196 -5.44 -23.87 -9.07
C ALA A 196 -6.29 -23.74 -7.79
N PHE A 197 -7.56 -23.31 -7.89
CA PHE A 197 -8.43 -23.11 -6.74
C PHE A 197 -8.47 -24.29 -5.76
N PRO A 198 -8.60 -25.57 -6.20
CA PRO A 198 -8.60 -26.70 -5.27
C PRO A 198 -7.34 -26.76 -4.40
N GLN A 199 -6.16 -26.49 -4.98
CA GLN A 199 -4.88 -26.48 -4.28
C GLN A 199 -4.73 -25.26 -3.37
N ILE A 200 -5.16 -24.08 -3.81
CA ILE A 200 -5.16 -22.85 -3.01
C ILE A 200 -6.00 -23.07 -1.74
N ARG A 201 -7.22 -23.59 -1.90
CA ARG A 201 -8.14 -23.87 -0.79
C ARG A 201 -7.57 -24.93 0.16
N GLU A 202 -7.03 -26.02 -0.37
CA GLU A 202 -6.41 -27.08 0.45
C GLU A 202 -5.25 -26.53 1.29
N ARG A 203 -4.37 -25.73 0.70
CA ARG A 203 -3.25 -25.10 1.41
C ARG A 203 -3.71 -24.13 2.49
N ALA A 204 -4.72 -23.30 2.19
CA ALA A 204 -5.31 -22.42 3.20
C ALA A 204 -5.91 -23.21 4.38
N ALA A 205 -6.60 -24.32 4.10
CA ALA A 205 -7.19 -25.20 5.12
C ALA A 205 -6.14 -25.88 6.01
N ALA A 206 -4.94 -26.14 5.49
CA ALA A 206 -3.88 -26.83 6.21
C ALA A 206 -3.17 -25.94 7.25
N VAL A 207 -3.34 -24.61 7.20
CA VAL A 207 -2.68 -23.70 8.14
C VAL A 207 -3.40 -23.71 9.49
N ASN A 208 -2.67 -23.97 10.56
CA ASN A 208 -3.17 -23.92 11.93
C ASN A 208 -3.24 -22.47 12.43
N SER A 209 -4.33 -21.76 12.14
CA SER A 209 -4.52 -20.36 12.52
C SER A 209 -5.98 -20.05 12.84
N LEU A 210 -6.21 -19.06 13.70
CA LEU A 210 -7.56 -18.60 14.05
C LEU A 210 -8.32 -18.03 12.85
N TYR A 211 -7.61 -17.62 11.80
CA TYR A 211 -8.22 -17.04 10.59
C TYR A 211 -8.61 -18.07 9.55
N THR A 212 -8.21 -19.34 9.71
CA THR A 212 -8.45 -20.38 8.70
C THR A 212 -9.95 -20.57 8.43
N ASN A 213 -10.78 -20.60 9.48
CA ASN A 213 -12.23 -20.74 9.31
C ASN A 213 -12.84 -19.55 8.55
N ASN A 214 -12.39 -18.31 8.81
CA ASN A 214 -12.87 -17.14 8.09
C ASN A 214 -12.46 -17.20 6.61
N ILE A 215 -11.20 -17.56 6.34
CA ILE A 215 -10.69 -17.73 4.97
C ILE A 215 -11.51 -18.77 4.21
N LEU A 216 -11.75 -19.94 4.81
CA LEU A 216 -12.56 -20.99 4.18
C LEU A 216 -14.00 -20.55 3.95
N ASN A 217 -14.59 -19.77 4.85
CA ASN A 217 -15.93 -19.21 4.63
C ASN A 217 -15.99 -18.31 3.39
N TYR A 218 -14.94 -17.53 3.08
CA TYR A 218 -14.91 -16.73 1.86
C TYR A 218 -14.73 -17.57 0.60
N LEU A 219 -13.95 -18.66 0.69
CA LEU A 219 -13.67 -19.56 -0.42
C LEU A 219 -14.80 -20.55 -0.73
N ASP A 220 -15.64 -20.87 0.25
CA ASP A 220 -16.72 -21.88 0.14
C ASP A 220 -18.10 -21.31 -0.19
N GLN A 221 -18.24 -19.98 -0.17
CA GLN A 221 -19.47 -19.26 -0.50
C GLN A 221 -19.69 -19.09 -2.00
#